data_AF-A0A9D4C6H6-F1
#
_entry.id   AF-A0A9D4C6H6-F1
#
_cell.length_a   1.000
_cell.length_b   1.000
_cell.length_c   1.000
_cell.angle_alpha   90.00
_cell.angle_beta   90.00
_cell.angle_gamma   90.00
#
_symmetry.space_group_name_H-M   'P 1'
#
loop_
_entity.id
_entity.type
_entity.pdbx_description
1 polymer ?
#
loop_
_entity_poly.entity_id
_entity_poly.type
_entity_poly.pdbx_seq_one_letter_code
_entity_poly.pdbx_strand_id
1 'polypeptide(L)'
;MALTSAERQRRFRAKGDADPQKREAYLNRGLDRYRNECKTGEKKPIAELPEREKISVRKRWRQQKRKDRARNKDAQKILKNVQTPPSSEDEQHSHQKSRALKKRRRDEAKVYRDKRKLEFDIKHLKKKVDMYKKRLHRQTEQSNVDTPM
;
A
#
# COMPACT_ATOMS: atom_id res chain seq x y z
N MET A 1 -16.80 -27.24 -33.14
CA MET A 1 -16.54 -25.85 -32.70
C MET A 1 -15.08 -25.74 -32.23
N ALA A 2 -14.37 -24.69 -32.63
CA ALA A 2 -12.98 -24.48 -32.19
C ALA A 2 -12.96 -24.04 -30.73
N LEU A 3 -12.13 -24.70 -29.90
CA LEU A 3 -11.95 -24.33 -28.50
C LEU A 3 -11.36 -22.93 -28.38
N THR A 4 -11.86 -22.14 -27.43
CA THR A 4 -11.28 -20.85 -27.10
C THR A 4 -9.83 -21.02 -26.60
N SER A 5 -9.03 -19.96 -26.68
CA SER A 5 -7.66 -19.97 -26.15
C SER A 5 -7.64 -20.31 -24.65
N ALA A 6 -8.60 -19.79 -23.88
CA ALA A 6 -8.74 -20.06 -22.46
C ALA A 6 -9.04 -21.53 -22.17
N GLU A 7 -9.94 -22.16 -22.93
CA GLU A 7 -10.27 -23.59 -22.78
C GLU A 7 -9.11 -24.50 -23.18
N ARG A 8 -8.39 -24.16 -24.26
CA ARG A 8 -7.15 -24.86 -24.64
C ARG A 8 -6.15 -24.84 -23.49
N GLN A 9 -6.00 -23.70 -22.83
CA GLN A 9 -5.06 -23.55 -21.71
C GLN A 9 -5.53 -24.29 -20.44
N ARG A 10 -6.85 -24.35 -20.18
CA ARG A 10 -7.40 -25.18 -19.09
C ARG A 10 -7.13 -26.66 -19.33
N ARG A 11 -7.40 -27.17 -20.54
CA ARG A 11 -7.14 -28.58 -20.90
C ARG A 11 -5.66 -28.93 -20.82
N PHE A 12 -4.79 -28.01 -21.26
CA PHE A 12 -3.35 -28.19 -21.15
C PHE A 12 -2.88 -28.28 -19.69
N ARG A 13 -3.39 -27.42 -18.80
CA ARG A 13 -3.09 -27.48 -17.35
C ARG A 13 -3.63 -28.76 -16.72
N ALA A 14 -4.88 -29.13 -17.01
CA ALA A 14 -5.49 -30.37 -16.51
C ALA A 14 -4.69 -31.62 -16.92
N LYS A 15 -4.18 -31.66 -18.17
CA LYS A 15 -3.30 -32.73 -18.64
C LYS A 15 -1.96 -32.76 -17.90
N GLY A 16 -1.43 -31.59 -17.52
CA GLY A 16 -0.21 -31.50 -16.72
C GLY A 16 -0.40 -31.89 -15.25
N ASP A 17 -1.57 -31.59 -14.68
CA ASP A 17 -1.90 -31.94 -13.30
C ASP A 17 -2.29 -33.42 -13.15
N ALA A 18 -2.74 -34.06 -14.24
CA ALA A 18 -3.03 -35.51 -14.28
C ALA A 18 -1.77 -36.38 -14.12
N ASP A 19 -0.60 -35.88 -14.53
CA ASP A 19 0.70 -36.59 -14.45
C ASP A 19 1.65 -35.88 -13.47
N PRO A 20 1.54 -36.12 -12.15
CA PRO A 20 2.36 -35.43 -11.14
C PRO A 20 3.87 -35.63 -11.36
N GLN A 21 4.30 -36.80 -11.82
CA GLN A 21 5.71 -37.07 -12.13
C GLN A 21 6.27 -36.17 -13.24
N LYS A 22 5.49 -35.90 -14.30
CA LYS A 22 5.92 -34.99 -15.38
C LYS A 22 5.98 -33.54 -14.89
N ARG A 23 5.04 -33.17 -14.02
CA ARG A 23 5.02 -31.84 -13.39
C ARG A 23 6.25 -31.64 -12.50
N GLU A 24 6.60 -32.64 -11.68
CA GLU A 24 7.81 -32.62 -10.86
C GLU A 24 9.08 -32.57 -11.72
N ALA A 25 9.17 -33.40 -12.77
CA ALA A 25 10.31 -33.36 -13.71
C ALA A 25 10.45 -31.98 -14.37
N TYR A 26 9.35 -31.33 -14.72
CA TYR A 26 9.36 -29.97 -15.27
C TYR A 26 9.88 -28.94 -14.25
N LEU A 27 9.39 -29.00 -13.01
CA LEU A 27 9.84 -28.11 -11.93
C LEU A 27 11.33 -28.32 -11.63
N ASN A 28 11.76 -29.58 -11.54
CA ASN A 28 13.16 -29.96 -11.33
C ASN A 28 14.05 -29.46 -12.46
N ARG A 29 13.63 -29.59 -13.72
CA ARG A 29 14.37 -29.05 -14.87
C ARG A 29 14.59 -27.53 -14.77
N GLY A 30 13.62 -26.80 -14.23
CA GLY A 30 13.75 -25.37 -13.95
C GLY A 30 14.78 -25.07 -12.85
N LEU A 31 14.74 -25.85 -11.77
CA LEU A 31 15.70 -25.75 -10.67
C LEU A 31 17.12 -26.10 -11.12
N ASP A 32 17.29 -27.15 -11.91
CA ASP A 32 18.59 -27.60 -12.40
C ASP A 32 19.17 -26.59 -13.38
N ARG A 33 18.34 -25.95 -14.23
CA ARG A 33 18.79 -24.83 -15.05
C ARG A 33 19.33 -23.70 -14.18
N TYR A 34 18.60 -23.30 -13.15
CA TYR A 34 19.06 -22.24 -12.24
C TYR A 34 20.35 -22.61 -11.52
N ARG A 35 20.46 -23.85 -11.02
CA ARG A 35 21.69 -24.36 -10.42
C ARG A 35 22.87 -24.32 -11.39
N ASN A 36 22.64 -24.71 -12.65
CA ASN A 36 23.67 -24.68 -13.68
C ASN A 36 24.08 -23.24 -14.02
N GLU A 37 23.14 -22.31 -14.17
CA GLU A 37 23.42 -20.88 -14.38
C GLU A 37 24.19 -20.26 -13.20
N CYS A 38 23.96 -20.73 -11.97
CA CYS A 38 24.75 -20.35 -10.81
C CYS A 38 26.16 -20.94 -10.85
N LYS A 39 26.31 -22.20 -11.25
CA LYS A 39 27.62 -22.85 -11.40
C LYS A 39 28.47 -22.24 -12.52
N THR A 40 27.86 -21.88 -13.64
CA THR A 40 28.55 -21.24 -14.78
C THR A 40 28.86 -19.76 -14.53
N GLY A 41 28.32 -19.17 -13.45
CA GLY A 41 28.54 -17.77 -13.09
C GLY A 41 27.66 -16.78 -13.87
N GLU A 42 26.77 -17.26 -14.74
CA GLU A 42 25.80 -16.42 -15.47
C GLU A 42 24.82 -15.74 -14.51
N LYS A 43 24.47 -16.40 -13.40
CA LYS A 43 23.62 -15.84 -12.36
C LYS A 43 24.27 -15.96 -11.00
N LYS A 44 24.54 -14.82 -10.38
CA LYS A 44 25.02 -14.75 -9.00
C LYS A 44 23.84 -14.63 -8.02
N PRO A 45 23.86 -15.35 -6.89
CA PRO A 45 22.91 -15.11 -5.82
C PRO A 45 23.10 -13.69 -5.28
N ILE A 46 22.03 -13.07 -4.77
CA ILE A 46 22.07 -11.67 -4.31
C ILE A 46 23.11 -11.43 -3.20
N ALA A 47 23.47 -12.47 -2.43
CA ALA A 47 24.50 -12.38 -1.40
C ALA A 47 25.88 -12.06 -1.97
N GLU A 48 26.20 -12.58 -3.15
CA GLU A 48 27.50 -12.47 -3.82
C GLU A 48 27.60 -11.26 -4.78
N LEU A 49 26.50 -10.56 -5.01
CA LEU A 49 26.51 -9.33 -5.82
C LEU A 49 27.24 -8.19 -5.09
N PRO A 50 27.85 -7.22 -5.80
CA PRO A 50 28.36 -6.00 -5.19
C PRO A 50 27.20 -5.14 -4.62
N GLU A 51 27.47 -4.33 -3.60
CA GLU A 51 26.42 -3.60 -2.87
C GLU A 51 25.56 -2.70 -3.78
N ARG A 52 26.17 -2.05 -4.78
CA ARG A 52 25.46 -1.26 -5.80
C ARG A 52 24.43 -2.09 -6.58
N GLU A 53 24.77 -3.33 -6.93
CA GLU A 53 23.86 -4.24 -7.63
C GLU A 53 22.81 -4.83 -6.69
N LYS A 54 23.16 -5.13 -5.42
CA LYS A 54 22.15 -5.51 -4.41
C LYS A 54 21.07 -4.45 -4.30
N ILE A 55 21.45 -3.17 -4.26
CA ILE A 55 20.51 -2.04 -4.24
C ILE A 55 19.63 -2.04 -5.49
N SER A 56 20.21 -2.21 -6.68
CA SER A 56 19.46 -2.19 -7.95
C SER A 56 18.45 -3.36 -8.03
N VAL A 57 18.86 -4.57 -7.66
CA VAL A 57 18.01 -5.77 -7.61
C VAL A 57 16.87 -5.58 -6.62
N ARG A 58 17.17 -5.09 -5.40
CA ARG A 58 16.14 -4.77 -4.39
C ARG A 58 15.17 -3.70 -4.88
N LYS A 59 15.66 -2.67 -5.57
CA LYS A 59 14.81 -1.62 -6.17
C LYS A 59 13.88 -2.21 -7.24
N ARG A 60 14.40 -3.04 -8.13
CA ARG A 60 13.62 -3.74 -9.17
C ARG A 60 12.57 -4.65 -8.55
N TRP A 61 12.93 -5.43 -7.52
CA TRP A 61 11.98 -6.28 -6.79
C TRP A 61 10.86 -5.46 -6.13
N ARG A 62 11.20 -4.34 -5.46
CA ARG A 62 10.20 -3.43 -4.88
C ARG A 62 9.26 -2.85 -5.94
N GLN A 63 9.79 -2.45 -7.10
CA GLN A 63 8.99 -1.95 -8.21
C GLN A 63 8.06 -3.03 -8.77
N GLN A 64 8.57 -4.25 -8.95
CA GLN A 64 7.77 -5.38 -9.42
C GLN A 64 6.63 -5.69 -8.46
N LYS A 65 6.92 -5.79 -7.15
CA LYS A 65 5.89 -5.99 -6.12
C LYS A 65 4.85 -4.87 -6.09
N ARG A 66 5.25 -3.62 -6.35
CA ARG A 66 4.30 -2.51 -6.49
C ARG A 66 3.39 -2.69 -7.70
N LYS A 67 3.93 -3.07 -8.86
CA LYS A 67 3.16 -3.39 -10.08
C LYS A 67 2.20 -4.56 -9.86
N ASP A 68 2.66 -5.63 -9.22
CA ASP A 68 1.84 -6.80 -8.90
C ASP A 68 0.65 -6.43 -8.00
N ARG A 69 0.89 -5.61 -6.96
CA ARG A 69 -0.18 -5.11 -6.08
C ARG A 69 -1.18 -4.26 -6.83
N ALA A 70 -0.74 -3.42 -7.77
CA ALA A 70 -1.63 -2.61 -8.59
C ALA A 70 -2.49 -3.50 -9.49
N ARG A 71 -1.88 -4.42 -10.24
CA ARG A 71 -2.58 -5.40 -11.09
C ARG A 71 -3.62 -6.20 -10.31
N ASN A 72 -3.26 -6.70 -9.12
CA ASN A 72 -4.19 -7.44 -8.28
C ASN A 72 -5.34 -6.57 -7.77
N LYS A 73 -5.09 -5.29 -7.46
CA LYS A 73 -6.13 -4.34 -7.06
C LYS A 73 -7.11 -4.09 -8.21
N ASP A 74 -6.61 -3.96 -9.43
CA ASP A 74 -7.44 -3.75 -10.61
C ASP A 74 -8.24 -5.01 -10.97
N ALA A 75 -7.63 -6.19 -10.92
CA ALA A 75 -8.33 -7.47 -11.04
C ALA A 75 -9.44 -7.62 -9.99
N GLN A 76 -9.19 -7.24 -8.73
CA GLN A 76 -10.20 -7.25 -7.68
C GLN A 76 -11.35 -6.27 -7.92
N LYS A 77 -11.08 -5.09 -8.50
CA LYS A 77 -12.16 -4.15 -8.89
C LYS A 77 -13.04 -4.74 -9.99
N ILE A 78 -12.43 -5.35 -10.99
CA ILE A 78 -13.15 -6.02 -12.09
C ILE A 78 -14.05 -7.11 -11.51
N LEU A 79 -13.49 -8.00 -10.67
CA LEU A 79 -14.26 -9.08 -10.03
C LEU A 79 -15.39 -8.58 -9.13
N LYS A 80 -15.21 -7.45 -8.41
CA LYS A 80 -16.26 -6.86 -7.58
C LYS A 80 -17.43 -6.27 -8.39
N ASN A 81 -17.16 -5.85 -9.62
CA ASN A 81 -18.18 -5.27 -10.50
C ASN A 81 -18.92 -6.35 -11.31
N VAL A 82 -18.46 -7.60 -11.28
CA VAL A 82 -19.23 -8.74 -11.78
C VAL A 82 -20.25 -9.10 -10.70
N GLN A 83 -21.52 -8.79 -10.93
CA GLN A 83 -22.64 -9.28 -10.11
C GLN A 83 -22.60 -10.80 -10.10
N THR A 84 -22.04 -11.36 -9.02
CA THR A 84 -22.07 -12.80 -8.77
C THR A 84 -23.44 -13.07 -8.13
N PRO A 85 -24.25 -14.02 -8.64
CA PRO A 85 -25.56 -14.31 -8.05
C PRO A 85 -25.41 -14.72 -6.58
N PRO A 86 -26.35 -14.32 -5.71
CA PRO A 86 -26.27 -14.57 -4.27
C PRO A 86 -26.63 -16.03 -3.99
N SER A 87 -25.67 -16.95 -4.09
CA SER A 87 -25.83 -18.29 -3.54
C SER A 87 -24.47 -18.92 -3.28
N SER A 88 -24.00 -18.82 -2.04
CA SER A 88 -23.15 -19.78 -1.33
C SER A 88 -22.87 -19.21 0.06
N GLU A 89 -23.48 -19.82 1.08
CA GLU A 89 -23.13 -19.65 2.48
C GLU A 89 -21.73 -20.22 2.70
N ASP A 90 -20.69 -19.41 2.50
CA ASP A 90 -19.35 -19.75 2.96
C ASP A 90 -18.89 -18.72 3.98
N GLU A 91 -19.00 -19.12 5.25
CA GLU A 91 -18.44 -18.44 6.41
C GLU A 91 -16.90 -18.41 6.33
N GLN A 92 -16.33 -17.46 5.58
CA GLN A 92 -14.89 -17.21 5.62
C GLN A 92 -14.55 -16.09 6.60
N HIS A 93 -14.26 -16.49 7.84
CA HIS A 93 -13.76 -15.62 8.89
C HIS A 93 -12.33 -15.04 8.64
N SER A 94 -12.16 -13.77 9.05
CA SER A 94 -10.99 -13.20 9.77
C SER A 94 -10.14 -12.08 9.13
N HIS A 95 -10.09 -11.90 7.80
CA HIS A 95 -9.23 -10.83 7.22
C HIS A 95 -9.87 -9.44 7.12
N GLN A 96 -11.20 -9.33 7.08
CA GLN A 96 -11.90 -8.04 7.05
C GLN A 96 -11.81 -7.29 8.39
N LYS A 97 -11.95 -7.99 9.52
CA LYS A 97 -11.91 -7.40 10.87
C LYS A 97 -10.56 -6.73 11.17
N SER A 98 -9.43 -7.35 10.78
CA SER A 98 -8.09 -6.79 11.03
C SER A 98 -7.78 -5.52 10.22
N ARG A 99 -8.29 -5.42 8.98
CA ARG A 99 -8.16 -4.21 8.15
C ARG A 99 -8.98 -3.05 8.71
N ALA A 100 -10.19 -3.31 9.20
CA ALA A 100 -11.04 -2.31 9.83
C ALA A 100 -10.39 -1.73 11.09
N LEU A 101 -9.82 -2.58 11.96
CA LEU A 101 -9.09 -2.14 13.16
C LEU A 101 -7.85 -1.27 12.82
N LYS A 102 -7.09 -1.64 11.79
CA LYS A 102 -5.94 -0.83 11.34
C LYS A 102 -6.36 0.52 10.78
N LYS A 103 -7.50 0.61 10.09
CA LYS A 103 -8.07 1.89 9.64
C LYS A 103 -8.48 2.74 10.84
N ARG A 104 -9.22 2.16 11.79
CA ARG A 104 -9.66 2.84 13.02
C ARG A 104 -8.49 3.45 13.80
N ARG A 105 -7.42 2.69 14.02
CA ARG A 105 -6.21 3.18 14.69
C ARG A 105 -5.54 4.37 13.97
N ARG A 106 -5.56 4.38 12.63
CA ARG A 106 -5.01 5.51 11.85
C ARG A 106 -5.89 6.75 11.97
N ASP A 107 -7.20 6.55 11.92
CA ASP A 107 -8.17 7.63 12.04
C ASP A 107 -8.12 8.23 13.46
N GLU A 108 -8.08 7.41 14.51
CA GLU A 108 -7.84 7.83 15.90
C GLU A 108 -6.52 8.63 16.02
N ALA A 109 -5.41 8.10 15.51
CA ALA A 109 -4.12 8.79 15.55
C ALA A 109 -4.13 10.13 14.79
N LYS A 110 -4.89 10.23 13.69
CA LYS A 110 -5.07 11.48 12.95
C LYS A 110 -5.83 12.50 13.80
N VAL A 111 -6.94 12.10 14.42
CA VAL A 111 -7.74 12.96 15.31
C VAL A 111 -6.89 13.53 16.45
N TYR A 112 -6.03 12.71 17.09
CA TYR A 112 -5.14 13.22 18.15
C TYR A 112 -4.13 14.25 17.66
N ARG A 113 -3.56 14.06 16.46
CA ARG A 113 -2.62 15.03 15.86
C ARG A 113 -3.33 16.33 15.50
N ASP A 114 -4.50 16.23 14.88
CA ASP A 114 -5.30 17.37 14.48
C ASP A 114 -5.77 18.15 15.72
N LYS A 115 -6.22 17.46 16.78
CA LYS A 115 -6.57 18.07 18.07
C LYS A 115 -5.39 18.84 18.66
N ARG A 116 -4.21 18.24 18.71
CA ARG A 116 -3.00 18.90 19.24
C ARG A 116 -2.65 20.16 18.43
N LYS A 117 -2.82 20.12 17.10
CA LYS A 117 -2.59 21.28 16.23
C LYS A 117 -3.60 22.38 16.50
N LEU A 118 -4.88 22.06 16.59
CA LEU A 118 -5.95 23.01 16.90
C LEU A 118 -5.75 23.65 18.28
N GLU A 119 -5.37 22.88 19.30
CA GLU A 119 -5.05 23.40 20.64
C GLU A 119 -3.90 24.42 20.59
N PHE A 120 -2.86 24.12 19.80
CA PHE A 120 -1.75 25.04 19.58
C PHE A 120 -2.21 26.33 18.87
N ASP A 121 -3.00 26.20 17.80
CA ASP A 121 -3.51 27.35 17.04
C ASP A 121 -4.42 28.23 17.90
N ILE A 122 -5.31 27.62 18.70
CA ILE A 122 -6.16 28.34 19.66
C ILE A 122 -5.31 29.11 20.67
N LYS A 123 -4.27 28.48 21.24
CA LYS A 123 -3.36 29.15 22.19
C LYS A 123 -2.64 30.33 21.53
N HIS A 124 -2.20 30.18 20.29
CA HIS A 124 -1.53 31.23 19.53
C HIS A 124 -2.47 32.39 19.20
N LEU A 125 -3.68 32.10 18.75
CA LEU A 125 -4.71 33.10 18.45
C LEU A 125 -5.13 33.87 19.70
N LYS A 126 -5.30 33.20 20.85
CA LYS A 126 -5.59 33.86 22.13
C LYS A 126 -4.50 34.88 22.48
N LYS A 127 -3.22 34.51 22.37
CA LYS A 127 -2.09 35.43 22.59
C LYS A 127 -2.13 36.64 21.65
N LYS A 128 -2.43 36.42 20.36
CA LYS A 128 -2.56 37.52 19.39
C LYS A 128 -3.71 38.46 19.75
N VAL A 129 -4.87 37.92 20.10
CA VAL A 129 -6.04 38.71 20.54
C VAL A 129 -5.68 39.55 21.75
N ASP A 130 -5.02 38.98 22.76
CA ASP A 130 -4.61 39.72 23.95
C ASP A 130 -3.63 40.84 23.62
N MET A 131 -2.67 40.58 22.72
CA MET A 131 -1.73 41.60 22.22
C MET A 131 -2.48 42.74 21.51
N TYR A 132 -3.43 42.42 20.63
CA TYR A 132 -4.22 43.44 19.92
C TYR A 132 -5.12 44.23 20.86
N LYS A 133 -5.76 43.59 21.84
CA LYS A 133 -6.53 44.27 22.88
C LYS A 133 -5.68 45.28 23.65
N LYS A 134 -4.48 44.87 24.09
CA LYS A 134 -3.54 45.77 24.78
C LYS A 134 -3.08 46.92 23.89
N ARG A 135 -2.83 46.66 22.60
CA ARG A 135 -2.46 47.72 21.64
C ARG A 135 -3.60 48.73 21.44
N LEU A 136 -4.81 48.24 21.23
CA LEU A 136 -5.99 49.08 21.07
C LEU A 136 -6.23 49.95 22.30
N HIS A 137 -6.12 49.37 23.49
CA HIS A 137 -6.28 50.11 24.75
C HIS A 137 -5.29 51.28 24.87
N ARG A 138 -4.01 51.05 24.55
CA ARG A 138 -3.00 52.13 24.54
C ARG A 138 -3.31 53.23 23.52
N GLN A 139 -3.80 52.85 22.33
CA GLN A 139 -4.20 53.81 21.30
C GLN A 139 -5.40 54.63 21.74
N THR A 140 -6.41 54.02 22.37
CA THR A 140 -7.57 54.73 22.90
C THR A 140 -7.21 55.66 24.04
N GLU A 141 -6.26 55.28 24.90
CA GLU A 141 -5.75 56.15 25.96
C GLU A 141 -4.99 57.34 25.37
N GLN A 142 -4.12 57.12 24.37
CA GLN A 142 -3.42 58.21 23.68
C GLN A 142 -4.38 59.17 22.98
N SER A 143 -5.39 58.68 22.25
CA SER A 143 -6.37 59.55 21.59
C SER A 143 -7.24 60.35 22.57
N ASN A 144 -7.49 59.81 23.77
CA ASN A 144 -8.21 60.53 24.83
C ASN A 144 -7.35 61.62 25.49
N VAL A 145 -6.02 61.50 25.46
CA VAL A 145 -5.10 62.55 25.96
C VAL A 145 -4.93 63.67 24.92
N ASP A 146 -4.94 63.34 23.63
CA ASP A 146 -4.75 64.31 22.53
C ASP A 146 -6.02 65.10 22.16
N THR A 147 -7.16 64.78 22.77
CA THR A 147 -8.41 65.56 22.65
C THR A 147 -8.68 66.33 23.95
N PRO A 148 -8.01 67.47 24.20
CA PRO A 148 -8.34 68.30 25.36
C PRO A 148 -9.72 68.94 25.12
N MET A 149 -10.62 68.76 26.08
CA MET A 149 -11.78 69.66 26.29
C MET A 149 -11.27 71.07 26.61
#